data_AF-A0A4R9H6K2-F1
#
_entry.id   AF-A0A4R9H6K2-F1
#
_cell.length_a   1.000
_cell.length_b   1.000
_cell.length_c   1.000
_cell.angle_alpha   90.00
_cell.angle_beta   90.00
_cell.angle_gamma   90.00
#
_symmetry.space_group_name_H-M   'P 1'
#
loop_
_entity.id
_entity.type
_entity.pdbx_description
1 polymer ?
#
loop_
_entity_poly.entity_id
_entity_poly.type
_entity_poly.pdbx_seq_one_letter_code
_entity_poly.pdbx_strand_id
1 'polypeptide(L)'
;MNYETLFEQGKFPRVKSVLKQIANLAQKSWTHNTLSARPAWWGRQAISKSTGGGGGILLRKIPGGFQVYHPNKGTYNYMKIIEKGRARFNMKAALLSGSKARVGKRGPYVVIPLSNNEDGSGIGPMKNEINSVIIKTGSYKEENTKGKLVSRNKYKYRKDPGMTGRGNVFAIEQKYKNGKVQRNFMKFVTVSERSRGFYYPQIPAQRIQEGVKKDVEKALNSKTLKQAVASDMKDLILELLKKKNNR
;
A
#
# COMPACT_ATOMS: atom_id res chain seq x y z
N MET A 1 21.66 -43.72 -3.78
CA MET A 1 22.08 -42.30 -3.95
C MET A 1 20.81 -41.50 -4.19
N ASN A 2 20.47 -40.54 -3.33
CA ASN A 2 19.34 -39.63 -3.54
C ASN A 2 19.84 -38.37 -4.30
N TYR A 3 19.13 -37.94 -5.34
CA TYR A 3 19.46 -36.72 -6.08
C TYR A 3 19.47 -35.47 -5.19
N GLU A 4 18.62 -35.42 -4.15
CA GLU A 4 18.60 -34.33 -3.17
C GLU A 4 19.91 -34.27 -2.39
N THR A 5 20.40 -35.42 -1.89
CA THR A 5 21.69 -35.48 -1.18
C THR A 5 22.87 -35.11 -2.08
N LEU A 6 22.84 -35.50 -3.37
CA LEU A 6 23.87 -35.11 -4.33
C LEU A 6 23.83 -33.61 -4.66
N PHE A 7 22.64 -33.03 -4.69
CA PHE A 7 22.44 -31.59 -4.87
C PHE A 7 22.96 -30.77 -3.68
N GLU A 8 22.69 -31.23 -2.46
CA GLU A 8 23.22 -30.62 -1.24
C GLU A 8 24.76 -30.72 -1.17
N GLN A 9 25.32 -31.85 -1.59
CA GLN A 9 26.76 -32.07 -1.75
C GLN A 9 27.40 -31.24 -2.87
N GLY A 10 26.62 -30.44 -3.61
CA GLY A 10 27.12 -29.53 -4.63
C GLY A 10 27.47 -30.20 -5.97
N LYS A 11 26.98 -31.41 -6.23
CA LYS A 11 27.23 -32.14 -7.49
C LYS A 11 26.49 -31.58 -8.70
N PHE A 12 25.56 -30.65 -8.50
CA PHE A 12 24.80 -29.99 -9.56
C PHE A 12 24.98 -28.46 -9.54
N PRO A 13 26.21 -27.95 -9.76
CA PRO A 13 26.51 -26.52 -9.63
C PRO A 13 25.78 -25.66 -10.68
N ARG A 14 25.61 -26.15 -11.92
CA ARG A 14 24.93 -25.39 -12.98
C ARG A 14 23.43 -25.35 -12.73
N VAL A 15 22.82 -26.48 -12.36
CA VAL A 15 21.40 -26.53 -11.97
C VAL A 15 21.14 -25.60 -10.79
N LYS A 16 21.99 -25.63 -9.77
CA LYS A 16 21.89 -24.74 -8.60
C LYS A 16 21.95 -23.27 -8.99
N SER A 17 22.84 -22.90 -9.91
CA SER A 17 22.94 -21.52 -10.43
C SER A 17 21.68 -21.09 -11.17
N VAL A 18 21.16 -21.92 -12.07
CA VAL A 18 19.95 -21.62 -12.84
C VAL A 18 18.73 -21.52 -11.92
N LEU A 19 18.54 -22.45 -10.99
CA LEU A 19 17.46 -22.39 -10.01
C LEU A 19 17.54 -21.12 -9.14
N LYS A 20 18.74 -20.70 -8.74
CA LYS A 20 18.95 -19.44 -8.01
C LYS A 20 18.55 -18.22 -8.85
N GLN A 21 18.85 -18.22 -10.15
CA GLN A 21 18.42 -17.14 -11.06
C GLN A 21 16.89 -17.09 -11.19
N ILE A 22 16.24 -18.25 -11.37
CA ILE A 22 14.77 -18.35 -11.42
C ILE A 22 14.15 -17.81 -10.14
N ALA A 23 14.66 -18.23 -8.97
CA ALA A 23 14.18 -17.76 -7.67
C ALA A 23 14.33 -16.23 -7.51
N ASN A 24 15.48 -15.67 -7.90
CA ASN A 24 15.72 -14.23 -7.84
C ASN A 24 14.78 -13.44 -8.77
N LEU A 25 14.52 -13.94 -9.98
CA LEU A 25 13.59 -13.32 -10.92
C LEU A 25 12.15 -13.36 -10.41
N ALA A 26 11.72 -14.50 -9.88
CA ALA A 26 10.40 -14.64 -9.27
C ALA A 26 10.21 -13.67 -8.10
N GLN A 27 11.23 -13.54 -7.23
CA GLN A 27 11.22 -12.59 -6.13
C GLN A 27 11.13 -11.14 -6.61
N LYS A 28 11.92 -10.76 -7.63
CA LYS A 28 11.90 -9.42 -8.22
C LYS A 28 10.55 -9.12 -8.85
N SER A 29 10.00 -10.04 -9.65
CA SER A 29 8.70 -9.90 -10.31
C SER A 29 7.58 -9.75 -9.28
N TRP A 30 7.54 -10.62 -8.27
CA TRP A 30 6.56 -10.52 -7.18
C TRP A 30 6.65 -9.18 -6.45
N THR A 31 7.85 -8.75 -6.09
CA THR A 31 8.09 -7.49 -5.37
C THR A 31 7.65 -6.29 -6.21
N HIS A 32 8.09 -6.23 -7.47
CA HIS A 32 7.77 -5.14 -8.39
C HIS A 32 6.27 -5.04 -8.63
N ASN A 33 5.62 -6.14 -9.04
CA ASN A 33 4.19 -6.16 -9.34
C ASN A 33 3.35 -5.81 -8.11
N THR A 34 3.75 -6.27 -6.93
CA THR A 34 3.04 -5.94 -5.69
C THR A 34 3.18 -4.46 -5.35
N LEU A 35 4.38 -3.88 -5.48
CA LEU A 35 4.61 -2.45 -5.23
C LEU A 35 3.91 -1.54 -6.25
N SER A 36 3.75 -1.99 -7.49
CA SER A 36 3.04 -1.27 -8.55
C SER A 36 1.52 -1.27 -8.33
N ALA A 37 0.96 -2.34 -7.74
CA ALA A 37 -0.47 -2.46 -7.41
C ALA A 37 -0.94 -1.58 -6.22
N ARG A 38 -0.23 -0.50 -5.89
CA ARG A 38 -0.53 0.39 -4.76
C ARG A 38 -1.98 0.89 -4.83
N PRO A 39 -2.74 0.83 -3.72
CA PRO A 39 -4.13 1.27 -3.73
C PRO A 39 -4.18 2.79 -3.75
N ALA A 40 -5.22 3.32 -4.39
CA ALA A 40 -5.58 4.73 -4.29
C ALA A 40 -5.71 5.14 -2.80
N TRP A 41 -5.35 6.38 -2.49
CA TRP A 41 -5.27 6.89 -1.11
C TRP A 41 -6.53 6.64 -0.26
N TRP A 42 -7.71 6.73 -0.87
CA TRP A 42 -9.00 6.42 -0.25
C TRP A 42 -9.09 4.97 0.29
N GLY A 43 -8.47 4.01 -0.39
CA GLY A 43 -8.47 2.59 -0.01
C GLY A 43 -7.59 2.36 1.19
N ARG A 44 -6.50 3.13 1.31
CA ARG A 44 -5.62 3.11 2.49
C ARG A 44 -6.32 3.61 3.73
N GLN A 45 -7.23 4.59 3.62
CA GLN A 45 -8.01 5.10 4.75
C GLN A 45 -9.09 4.11 5.20
N ALA A 46 -9.83 3.49 4.26
CA ALA A 46 -10.86 2.49 4.57
C ALA A 46 -10.28 1.18 5.15
N ILE A 47 -8.99 0.90 4.89
CA ILE A 47 -8.29 -0.32 5.31
C ILE A 47 -7.32 -0.06 6.49
N SER A 48 -7.15 1.18 6.96
CA SER A 48 -6.26 1.52 8.08
C SER A 48 -7.00 1.55 9.41
N LYS A 49 -6.42 0.97 10.47
CA LYS A 49 -6.90 1.13 11.86
C LYS A 49 -6.38 2.39 12.54
N SER A 50 -5.37 3.06 11.97
CA SER A 50 -4.68 4.22 12.57
C SER A 50 -4.68 5.47 11.66
N THR A 51 -4.45 6.62 12.30
CA THR A 51 -4.25 7.93 11.64
C THR A 51 -3.01 7.92 10.75
N GLY A 52 -3.14 8.46 9.53
CA GLY A 52 -2.04 8.58 8.57
C GLY A 52 -2.22 7.78 7.28
N GLY A 53 -3.24 6.92 7.21
CA GLY A 53 -3.54 6.14 6.02
C GLY A 53 -2.42 5.19 5.68
N GLY A 54 -2.33 4.08 6.43
CA GLY A 54 -1.59 2.87 6.08
C GLY A 54 -0.32 3.12 5.26
N GLY A 55 0.82 3.23 5.95
CA GLY A 55 2.13 3.16 5.30
C GLY A 55 2.10 2.12 4.19
N GLY A 56 2.71 2.46 3.04
CA GLY A 56 2.62 1.67 1.83
C GLY A 56 3.04 0.22 2.03
N ILE A 57 2.97 -0.56 0.96
CA ILE A 57 3.52 -1.92 0.96
C ILE A 57 5.02 -1.83 1.33
N LEU A 58 5.40 -2.55 2.39
CA LEU A 58 6.75 -2.59 2.93
C LEU A 58 7.41 -3.93 2.64
N LEU A 59 8.74 -3.92 2.63
CA LEU A 59 9.59 -5.09 2.53
C LEU A 59 10.27 -5.30 3.89
N ARG A 60 10.24 -6.53 4.40
CA ARG A 60 11.13 -6.96 5.49
C ARG A 60 11.94 -8.16 5.06
N LYS A 61 13.21 -8.22 5.47
CA LYS A 61 14.07 -9.38 5.22
C LYS A 61 13.61 -10.55 6.12
N ILE A 62 13.54 -11.75 5.57
CA ILE A 62 13.23 -13.00 6.28
C ILE A 62 14.26 -14.06 5.89
N PRO A 63 14.44 -15.15 6.66
CA PRO A 63 15.20 -16.31 6.20
C PRO A 63 14.67 -16.76 4.83
N GLY A 64 15.54 -16.85 3.84
CA GLY A 64 15.16 -17.21 2.47
C GLY A 64 14.67 -16.06 1.57
N GLY A 65 14.62 -14.80 2.03
CA GLY A 65 14.38 -13.66 1.12
C GLY A 65 13.74 -12.43 1.75
N PHE A 66 12.72 -11.88 1.08
CA PHE A 66 11.98 -10.71 1.50
C PHE A 66 10.50 -11.06 1.61
N GLN A 67 9.88 -10.63 2.70
CA GLN A 67 8.43 -10.64 2.84
C GLN A 67 7.89 -9.28 2.45
N VAL A 68 7.04 -9.27 1.44
CA VAL A 68 6.19 -8.12 1.09
C VAL A 68 4.98 -8.13 2.03
N TYR A 69 4.76 -7.06 2.78
CA TYR A 69 3.63 -6.98 3.69
C TYR A 69 3.09 -5.56 3.81
N HIS A 70 1.80 -5.46 4.15
CA HIS A 70 1.20 -4.20 4.54
C HIS A 70 1.20 -4.12 6.07
N PRO A 71 1.90 -3.15 6.69
CA PRO A 71 2.08 -3.09 8.15
C PRO A 71 0.76 -2.84 8.89
N ASN A 72 -0.20 -2.20 8.23
CA ASN A 72 -1.50 -1.92 8.83
C ASN A 72 -2.44 -3.11 8.61
N LYS A 73 -2.61 -3.94 9.64
CA LYS A 73 -3.63 -5.01 9.70
C LYS A 73 -4.97 -4.41 10.11
N GLY A 74 -5.59 -3.63 9.22
CA GLY A 74 -6.94 -3.14 9.44
C GLY A 74 -7.98 -4.24 9.45
N THR A 75 -9.25 -3.91 9.19
CA THR A 75 -10.30 -4.93 9.03
C THR A 75 -10.08 -5.80 7.78
N TYR A 76 -9.22 -5.36 6.86
CA TYR A 76 -9.02 -6.00 5.57
C TYR A 76 -7.56 -6.40 5.35
N ASN A 77 -7.35 -7.63 4.86
CA ASN A 77 -6.04 -8.11 4.41
C ASN A 77 -5.75 -7.54 3.01
N TYR A 78 -4.91 -6.51 2.97
CA TYR A 78 -4.60 -5.78 1.75
C TYR A 78 -3.98 -6.65 0.64
N MET A 79 -3.09 -7.57 1.02
CA MET A 79 -2.48 -8.51 0.08
C MET A 79 -3.51 -9.44 -0.58
N LYS A 80 -4.50 -9.88 0.20
CA LYS A 80 -5.62 -10.70 -0.32
C LYS A 80 -6.49 -9.92 -1.31
N ILE A 81 -6.69 -8.62 -1.06
CA ILE A 81 -7.49 -7.75 -1.93
C ILE A 81 -6.77 -7.45 -3.25
N ILE A 82 -5.46 -7.22 -3.24
CA ILE A 82 -4.68 -7.08 -4.48
C ILE A 82 -4.82 -8.35 -5.32
N GLU A 83 -4.66 -9.51 -4.68
CA GLU A 83 -4.62 -10.79 -5.40
C GLU A 83 -5.99 -11.14 -6.00
N LYS A 84 -7.06 -11.06 -5.20
CA LYS A 84 -8.41 -11.49 -5.59
C LYS A 84 -9.28 -10.38 -6.16
N GLY A 85 -8.84 -9.13 -6.07
CA GLY A 85 -9.67 -7.96 -6.35
C GLY A 85 -10.76 -7.77 -5.30
N ARG A 86 -11.58 -6.74 -5.53
CA ARG A 86 -12.77 -6.45 -4.73
C ARG A 86 -13.76 -5.62 -5.53
N ALA A 87 -15.04 -5.98 -5.45
CA ALA A 87 -16.13 -5.17 -6.01
C ALA A 87 -16.20 -3.78 -5.37
N ARG A 88 -16.82 -2.84 -6.09
CA ARG A 88 -17.18 -1.52 -5.57
C ARG A 88 -17.96 -1.68 -4.26
N PHE A 89 -17.63 -0.89 -3.24
CA PHE A 89 -18.31 -0.98 -1.94
C PHE A 89 -18.60 0.39 -1.34
N ASN A 90 -19.67 0.48 -0.54
CA ASN A 90 -20.03 1.71 0.15
C ASN A 90 -19.10 1.94 1.35
N MET A 91 -18.37 3.06 1.34
CA MET A 91 -17.45 3.44 2.41
C MET A 91 -18.13 4.16 3.57
N LYS A 92 -19.38 4.62 3.41
CA LYS A 92 -20.05 5.47 4.41
C LYS A 92 -20.02 4.86 5.80
N ALA A 93 -20.42 3.60 5.94
CA ALA A 93 -20.40 2.91 7.23
C ALA A 93 -18.99 2.82 7.85
N ALA A 94 -17.96 2.56 7.03
CA ALA A 94 -16.57 2.51 7.49
C ALA A 94 -16.06 3.90 7.92
N LEU A 95 -16.44 4.95 7.20
CA LEU A 95 -16.07 6.34 7.50
C LEU A 95 -16.72 6.84 8.80
N LEU A 96 -18.01 6.54 9.00
CA LEU A 96 -18.77 6.95 10.18
C LEU A 96 -18.44 6.13 11.44
N SER A 97 -17.96 4.89 11.27
CA SER A 97 -17.45 4.06 12.38
C SER A 97 -15.94 4.26 12.65
N GLY A 98 -15.29 5.18 11.93
CA GLY A 98 -13.87 5.50 12.11
C GLY A 98 -13.59 6.31 13.38
N SER A 99 -12.35 6.27 13.89
CA SER A 99 -11.93 7.02 15.09
C SER A 99 -11.99 8.56 14.92
N LYS A 100 -12.00 9.03 13.67
CA LYS A 100 -12.15 10.45 13.30
C LYS A 100 -13.60 10.91 13.24
N ALA A 101 -14.56 9.99 13.24
CA ALA A 101 -15.96 10.35 13.28
C ALA A 101 -16.29 11.01 14.63
N ARG A 102 -17.24 11.95 14.56
CA ARG A 102 -17.75 12.76 15.65
C ARG A 102 -19.25 12.52 15.76
N VAL A 103 -19.81 12.80 16.92
CA VAL A 103 -21.25 12.78 17.14
C VAL A 103 -21.76 14.21 17.12
N GLY A 104 -22.54 14.56 16.10
CA GLY A 104 -23.20 15.86 16.00
C GLY A 104 -24.68 15.76 16.35
N LYS A 105 -25.38 16.90 16.35
CA LYS A 105 -26.83 16.96 16.60
C LYS A 105 -27.67 16.08 15.66
N ARG A 106 -27.14 15.75 14.47
CA ARG A 106 -27.80 14.95 13.43
C ARG A 106 -27.16 13.57 13.26
N GLY A 107 -26.50 13.07 14.30
CA GLY A 107 -25.83 11.78 14.30
C GLY A 107 -24.34 11.85 13.91
N PRO A 108 -23.73 10.68 13.64
CA PRO A 108 -22.32 10.56 13.30
C PRO A 108 -21.94 11.32 12.03
N TYR A 109 -20.79 11.99 12.05
CA TYR A 109 -20.20 12.60 10.87
C TYR A 109 -18.68 12.56 10.91
N VAL A 110 -18.03 12.60 9.75
CA VAL A 110 -16.57 12.73 9.63
C VAL A 110 -16.23 13.83 8.64
N VAL A 111 -15.20 14.61 8.96
CA VAL A 111 -14.66 15.65 8.09
C VAL A 111 -13.37 15.11 7.46
N ILE A 112 -13.33 15.09 6.13
CA ILE A 112 -12.24 14.53 5.33
C ILE A 112 -11.52 15.68 4.64
N PRO A 113 -10.23 15.91 4.93
CA PRO A 113 -9.44 16.88 4.21
C PRO A 113 -8.94 16.27 2.89
N LEU A 114 -9.05 17.00 1.79
CA LEU A 114 -8.59 16.64 0.45
C LEU A 114 -7.52 17.65 0.01
N SER A 115 -6.51 17.18 -0.71
CA SER A 115 -5.46 18.02 -1.31
C SER A 115 -5.70 18.34 -2.78
N ASN A 116 -6.62 17.60 -3.42
CA ASN A 116 -6.93 17.70 -4.84
C ASN A 116 -8.44 17.89 -5.05
N ASN A 117 -8.79 18.53 -6.16
CA ASN A 117 -10.13 18.65 -6.68
C ASN A 117 -10.62 17.31 -7.27
N GLU A 118 -11.90 17.25 -7.64
CA GLU A 118 -12.54 16.05 -8.20
C GLU A 118 -11.93 15.63 -9.55
N ASP A 119 -11.45 16.60 -10.32
CA ASP A 119 -10.72 16.41 -11.58
C ASP A 119 -9.24 16.01 -11.38
N GLY A 120 -8.79 15.84 -10.13
CA GLY A 120 -7.41 15.50 -9.78
C GLY A 120 -6.45 16.69 -9.72
N SER A 121 -6.88 17.90 -10.09
CA SER A 121 -6.05 19.10 -10.02
C SER A 121 -5.73 19.48 -8.56
N GLY A 122 -4.55 20.08 -8.33
CA GLY A 122 -4.17 20.57 -7.00
C GLY A 122 -5.09 21.70 -6.53
N ILE A 123 -5.42 21.70 -5.23
CA ILE A 123 -6.23 22.76 -4.63
C ILE A 123 -5.37 24.01 -4.43
N GLY A 124 -5.90 25.17 -4.82
CA GLY A 124 -5.21 26.43 -4.62
C GLY A 124 -6.02 27.65 -5.09
N PRO A 125 -5.54 28.87 -4.79
CA PRO A 125 -6.27 30.11 -5.02
C PRO A 125 -6.55 30.39 -6.50
N MET A 126 -5.78 29.82 -7.42
CA MET A 126 -5.99 29.96 -8.86
C MET A 126 -7.14 29.09 -9.40
N LYS A 127 -7.53 28.04 -8.67
CA LYS A 127 -8.52 27.03 -9.12
C LYS A 127 -9.72 26.95 -8.18
N ASN A 128 -9.67 27.63 -7.06
CA ASN A 128 -10.64 27.49 -5.98
C ASN A 128 -10.84 28.81 -5.25
N GLU A 129 -12.09 29.08 -4.88
CA GLU A 129 -12.40 30.12 -3.90
C GLU A 129 -11.94 29.68 -2.51
N ILE A 130 -11.01 30.43 -1.92
CA ILE A 130 -10.50 30.15 -0.58
C ILE A 130 -11.44 30.79 0.43
N ASN A 131 -12.01 29.97 1.32
CA ASN A 131 -12.86 30.44 2.41
C ASN A 131 -12.04 31.29 3.38
N SER A 132 -11.09 30.67 4.08
CA SER A 132 -10.30 31.33 5.10
C SER A 132 -8.98 30.60 5.35
N VAL A 133 -8.08 31.23 6.10
CA VAL A 133 -6.98 30.55 6.77
C VAL A 133 -7.53 29.80 7.97
N ILE A 134 -7.13 28.55 8.15
CA ILE A 134 -7.40 27.73 9.34
C ILE A 134 -6.13 27.59 10.16
N ILE A 135 -6.16 28.06 11.40
CA ILE A 135 -5.01 28.13 12.29
C ILE A 135 -5.29 27.23 13.49
N LYS A 136 -4.47 26.19 13.69
CA LYS A 136 -4.56 25.35 14.89
C LYS A 136 -4.10 26.17 16.10
N THR A 137 -4.98 26.32 17.09
CA THR A 137 -4.71 27.10 18.31
C THR A 137 -4.55 26.25 19.56
N GLY A 138 -4.88 24.96 19.50
CA GLY A 138 -4.73 24.05 20.63
C GLY A 138 -5.33 22.68 20.35
N SER A 139 -5.50 21.89 21.40
CA SER A 139 -6.22 20.61 21.33
C SER A 139 -7.13 20.43 22.55
N TYR A 140 -8.15 19.58 22.45
CA TYR A 140 -9.04 19.18 23.55
C TYR A 140 -9.40 17.70 23.43
N LYS A 141 -9.96 17.11 24.49
CA LYS A 141 -10.46 15.74 24.49
C LYS A 141 -11.97 15.73 24.23
N GLU A 142 -12.42 14.82 23.40
CA GLU A 142 -13.83 14.62 23.06
C GLU A 142 -14.07 13.12 22.87
N GLU A 143 -15.24 12.62 23.25
CA GLU A 143 -15.64 11.26 22.92
C GLU A 143 -15.93 11.10 21.42
N ASN A 144 -15.51 9.99 20.84
CA ASN A 144 -15.87 9.62 19.48
C ASN A 144 -17.13 8.75 19.45
N THR A 145 -17.53 8.33 18.24
CA THR A 145 -18.69 7.44 18.00
C THR A 145 -18.61 6.06 18.67
N LYS A 146 -17.50 5.73 19.35
CA LYS A 146 -17.28 4.48 20.10
C LYS A 146 -17.11 4.71 21.61
N GLY A 147 -17.47 5.89 22.12
CA GLY A 147 -17.28 6.26 23.53
C GLY A 147 -15.82 6.37 23.96
N LYS A 148 -14.87 6.50 23.03
CA LYS A 148 -13.45 6.67 23.37
C LYS A 148 -13.04 8.13 23.33
N LEU A 149 -12.40 8.61 24.40
CA LEU A 149 -11.80 9.94 24.45
C LEU A 149 -10.62 10.06 23.47
N VAL A 150 -10.74 11.00 22.54
CA VAL A 150 -9.73 11.25 21.50
C VAL A 150 -9.34 12.73 21.46
N SER A 151 -8.09 13.00 21.07
CA SER A 151 -7.61 14.38 20.93
C SER A 151 -8.18 15.03 19.66
N ARG A 152 -8.67 16.26 19.80
CA ARG A 152 -9.25 17.10 18.76
C ARG A 152 -8.52 18.41 18.71
N ASN A 153 -8.29 18.94 17.52
CA ASN A 153 -7.66 20.24 17.35
C ASN A 153 -8.70 21.36 17.54
N LYS A 154 -8.31 22.42 18.26
CA LYS A 154 -9.01 23.70 18.25
C LYS A 154 -8.46 24.54 17.10
N TYR A 155 -9.35 25.23 16.40
CA TYR A 155 -8.99 26.07 15.28
C TYR A 155 -9.57 27.48 15.45
N LYS A 156 -8.81 28.48 14.99
CA LYS A 156 -9.32 29.81 14.67
C LYS A 156 -9.28 30.00 13.17
N TYR A 157 -10.16 30.88 12.69
CA TYR A 157 -10.28 31.21 11.28
C TYR A 157 -9.94 32.68 11.09
N ARG A 158 -9.15 32.97 10.05
CA ARG A 158 -8.79 34.34 9.67
C ARG A 158 -9.07 34.53 8.19
N LYS A 159 -9.73 35.63 7.83
CA LYS A 159 -10.00 36.00 6.44
C LYS A 159 -8.94 36.98 5.99
N ASP A 160 -8.13 36.58 5.01
CA ASP A 160 -7.10 37.42 4.40
C ASP A 160 -7.66 38.06 3.10
N PRO A 161 -7.02 39.12 2.57
CA PRO A 161 -7.40 39.70 1.27
C PRO A 161 -7.46 38.65 0.16
N GLY A 162 -8.50 38.71 -0.68
CA GLY A 162 -8.76 37.74 -1.75
C GLY A 162 -9.46 36.45 -1.31
N MET A 163 -9.75 36.27 0.00
CA MET A 163 -10.56 35.16 0.49
C MET A 163 -12.04 35.52 0.52
N THR A 164 -12.92 34.56 0.24
CA THR A 164 -14.36 34.81 0.13
C THR A 164 -15.07 34.72 1.49
N GLY A 165 -14.52 33.94 2.43
CA GLY A 165 -15.21 33.55 3.67
C GLY A 165 -16.33 32.52 3.43
N ARG A 166 -16.43 31.98 2.21
CA ARG A 166 -17.47 31.03 1.78
C ARG A 166 -16.81 29.79 1.15
N GLY A 167 -17.57 28.71 1.07
CA GLY A 167 -17.08 27.44 0.49
C GLY A 167 -16.32 26.56 1.49
N ASN A 168 -15.66 25.53 0.98
CA ASN A 168 -15.05 24.47 1.80
C ASN A 168 -13.54 24.30 1.59
N VAL A 169 -12.88 25.24 0.92
CA VAL A 169 -11.43 25.26 0.72
C VAL A 169 -10.79 26.21 1.72
N PHE A 170 -9.76 25.77 2.43
CA PHE A 170 -9.09 26.55 3.46
C PHE A 170 -7.58 26.52 3.25
N ALA A 171 -6.91 27.63 3.59
CA ALA A 171 -5.47 27.70 3.66
C ALA A 171 -4.98 27.25 5.03
N ILE A 172 -3.97 26.39 5.06
CA ILE A 172 -3.29 25.90 6.27
C ILE A 172 -1.91 26.51 6.30
N GLU A 173 -1.62 27.28 7.35
CA GLU A 173 -0.30 27.87 7.55
C GLU A 173 0.61 26.94 8.36
N GLN A 174 1.81 26.71 7.83
CA GLN A 174 2.92 26.11 8.55
C GLN A 174 4.03 27.16 8.69
N LYS A 175 4.27 27.60 9.92
CA LYS A 175 5.37 28.51 10.25
C LYS A 175 6.65 27.68 10.48
N TYR A 176 7.70 27.98 9.73
CA TYR A 176 9.02 27.38 9.90
C TYR A 176 9.87 28.19 10.88
N LYS A 177 10.90 27.55 11.45
CA LYS A 177 11.81 28.18 12.42
C LYS A 177 12.53 29.42 11.86
N ASN A 178 12.71 29.50 10.54
CA ASN A 178 13.30 30.63 9.83
C ASN A 178 12.31 31.78 9.54
N GLY A 179 11.12 31.77 10.15
CA GLY A 179 10.09 32.78 9.94
C GLY A 179 9.30 32.62 8.63
N LYS A 180 9.72 31.73 7.73
CA LYS A 180 8.96 31.46 6.48
C LYS A 180 7.63 30.81 6.82
N VAL A 181 6.55 31.33 6.25
CA VAL A 181 5.22 30.72 6.34
C VAL A 181 4.92 30.03 5.01
N GLN A 182 4.74 28.71 5.05
CA GLN A 182 4.22 27.98 3.90
C GLN A 182 2.71 27.83 4.06
N ARG A 183 1.98 28.06 2.96
CA ARG A 183 0.54 27.84 2.88
C ARG A 183 0.27 26.61 2.02
N ASN A 184 -0.42 25.65 2.61
CA ASN A 184 -0.99 24.51 1.88
C ASN A 184 -2.50 24.69 1.84
N PHE A 185 -3.15 24.35 0.73
CA PHE A 185 -4.60 24.51 0.60
C PHE A 185 -5.27 23.14 0.66
N MET A 186 -6.40 23.06 1.38
CA MET A 186 -7.16 21.83 1.54
C MET A 186 -8.65 22.08 1.42
N LYS A 187 -9.35 21.17 0.75
CA LYS A 187 -10.82 21.13 0.67
C LYS A 187 -11.32 20.18 1.73
N PHE A 188 -12.31 20.58 2.52
CA PHE A 188 -12.90 19.71 3.54
C PHE A 188 -14.28 19.25 3.07
N VAL A 189 -14.48 17.94 3.07
CA VAL A 189 -15.77 17.32 2.76
C VAL A 189 -16.31 16.65 4.01
N THR A 190 -17.58 16.91 4.32
CA THR A 190 -18.26 16.30 5.46
C THR A 190 -19.11 15.12 4.99
N VAL A 191 -18.89 13.96 5.61
CA VAL A 191 -19.68 12.74 5.37
C VAL A 191 -20.54 12.49 6.60
N SER A 192 -21.84 12.30 6.38
CA SER A 192 -22.84 11.98 7.41
C SER A 192 -23.72 10.82 6.93
N GLU A 193 -24.65 10.37 7.76
CA GLU A 193 -25.61 9.31 7.38
C GLU A 193 -26.45 9.67 6.15
N ARG A 194 -26.76 10.96 5.97
CA ARG A 194 -27.55 11.47 4.83
C ARG A 194 -26.74 11.57 3.54
N SER A 195 -25.42 11.51 3.64
CA SER A 195 -24.53 11.58 2.48
C SER A 195 -24.69 10.33 1.59
N ARG A 196 -24.67 10.54 0.27
CA ARG A 196 -24.74 9.50 -0.77
C ARG A 196 -23.47 9.55 -1.65
N GLY A 197 -23.25 8.52 -2.46
CA GLY A 197 -22.15 8.53 -3.45
C GLY A 197 -20.74 8.21 -2.92
N PHE A 198 -20.60 7.86 -1.63
CA PHE A 198 -19.31 7.50 -1.04
C PHE A 198 -18.94 6.04 -1.31
N TYR A 199 -18.75 5.71 -2.59
CA TYR A 199 -18.32 4.38 -3.02
C TYR A 199 -16.82 4.34 -3.26
N TYR A 200 -16.17 3.33 -2.74
CA TYR A 200 -14.82 3.00 -3.17
C TYR A 200 -14.90 2.30 -4.53
N PRO A 201 -14.13 2.71 -5.55
CA PRO A 201 -14.15 2.07 -6.85
C PRO A 201 -13.74 0.60 -6.75
N GLN A 202 -14.08 -0.19 -7.78
CA GLN A 202 -13.65 -1.57 -7.87
C GLN A 202 -12.11 -1.65 -7.85
N ILE A 203 -11.59 -2.63 -7.12
CA ILE A 203 -10.17 -3.00 -7.17
C ILE A 203 -10.07 -4.22 -8.09
N PRO A 204 -9.48 -4.10 -9.29
CA PRO A 204 -9.29 -5.25 -10.15
C PRO A 204 -8.29 -6.24 -9.51
N ALA A 205 -8.54 -7.53 -9.71
CA ALA A 205 -7.64 -8.59 -9.27
C ALA A 205 -6.34 -8.51 -10.09
N GLN A 206 -5.20 -8.39 -9.41
CA GLN A 206 -3.89 -8.34 -10.06
C GLN A 206 -3.30 -9.73 -10.32
N ARG A 207 -3.78 -10.76 -9.59
CA ARG A 207 -3.37 -12.17 -9.74
C ARG A 207 -1.85 -12.35 -9.81
N ILE A 208 -1.13 -11.64 -8.93
CA ILE A 208 0.33 -11.54 -8.99
C ILE A 208 0.97 -12.91 -8.71
N GLN A 209 0.43 -13.66 -7.75
CA GLN A 209 0.93 -14.99 -7.43
C GLN A 209 0.72 -15.96 -8.58
N GLU A 210 -0.43 -15.89 -9.24
CA GLU A 210 -0.73 -16.72 -10.41
C GLU A 210 0.22 -16.40 -11.57
N GLY A 211 0.49 -15.12 -11.83
CA GLY A 211 1.45 -14.68 -12.86
C GLY A 211 2.87 -15.17 -12.57
N VAL A 212 3.36 -14.94 -11.35
CA VAL A 212 4.71 -15.39 -10.93
C VAL A 212 4.82 -16.91 -10.99
N LYS A 213 3.76 -17.65 -10.59
CA LYS A 213 3.74 -19.11 -10.69
C LYS A 213 3.89 -19.58 -12.14
N LYS A 214 3.14 -18.99 -13.07
CA LYS A 214 3.25 -19.31 -14.51
C LYS A 214 4.64 -19.01 -15.06
N ASP A 215 5.24 -17.89 -14.66
CA ASP A 215 6.60 -17.52 -15.08
C ASP A 215 7.63 -18.54 -14.56
N VAL A 216 7.50 -18.97 -13.30
CA VAL A 216 8.36 -19.99 -12.71
C VAL A 216 8.17 -21.34 -13.41
N GLU A 217 6.94 -21.79 -13.63
CA GLU A 217 6.66 -23.04 -14.36
C GLU A 217 7.25 -23.02 -15.77
N LYS A 218 7.14 -21.89 -16.48
CA LYS A 218 7.76 -21.71 -17.79
C LYS A 218 9.29 -21.77 -17.71
N ALA A 219 9.89 -21.17 -16.69
CA ALA A 219 11.33 -21.19 -16.48
C ALA A 219 11.86 -22.58 -16.08
N LEU A 220 11.11 -23.34 -15.28
CA LEU A 220 11.42 -24.72 -14.93
C LEU A 220 11.35 -25.66 -16.14
N ASN A 221 10.49 -25.35 -17.11
CA ASN A 221 10.41 -26.10 -18.37
C ASN A 221 11.38 -25.60 -19.46
N SER A 222 12.21 -24.61 -19.16
CA SER A 222 13.10 -23.98 -20.14
C SER A 222 14.18 -24.92 -20.65
N LYS A 223 14.60 -24.69 -21.91
CA LYS A 223 15.77 -25.39 -22.49
C LYS A 223 17.03 -25.17 -21.65
N THR A 224 17.19 -24.00 -21.05
CA THR A 224 18.32 -23.63 -20.20
C THR A 224 18.44 -24.53 -18.98
N LEU A 225 17.34 -24.79 -18.25
CA LEU A 225 17.38 -25.69 -17.10
C LEU A 225 17.66 -27.13 -17.54
N LYS A 226 17.03 -27.59 -18.63
CA LYS A 226 17.27 -28.93 -19.18
C LYS A 226 18.73 -29.14 -19.57
N GLN A 227 19.37 -28.15 -20.20
CA GLN A 227 20.79 -28.18 -20.55
C GLN A 227 21.71 -28.16 -19.33
N ALA A 228 21.36 -27.42 -18.29
CA ALA A 228 22.11 -27.41 -17.03
C ALA A 228 22.07 -28.79 -16.35
N VAL A 229 20.88 -29.42 -16.31
CA VAL A 229 20.72 -30.79 -15.78
C VAL A 229 21.53 -31.79 -16.58
N ALA A 230 21.45 -31.75 -17.92
CA ALA A 230 22.19 -32.67 -18.77
C ALA A 230 23.71 -32.55 -18.59
N SER A 231 24.23 -31.31 -18.50
CA SER A 231 25.66 -31.05 -18.27
C SER A 231 26.14 -31.55 -16.91
N ASP A 232 25.40 -31.25 -15.84
CA ASP A 232 25.80 -31.70 -14.49
C ASP A 232 25.69 -33.23 -14.35
N MET A 233 24.69 -33.86 -14.98
CA MET A 233 24.58 -35.33 -15.03
C MET A 233 25.75 -35.98 -15.78
N LYS A 234 26.18 -35.38 -16.90
CA LYS A 234 27.35 -35.86 -17.64
C LYS A 234 28.61 -35.83 -16.78
N ASP A 235 28.83 -34.72 -16.07
CA ASP A 235 30.00 -34.58 -15.19
C ASP A 235 29.96 -35.57 -14.02
N LEU A 236 28.78 -35.80 -13.44
CA LEU A 236 28.60 -36.81 -12.39
C LEU A 236 28.92 -38.22 -12.90
N ILE A 237 28.45 -38.59 -14.09
CA ILE A 237 28.75 -39.90 -14.71
C ILE A 237 30.26 -40.04 -14.93
N LEU A 238 30.92 -39.01 -15.46
CA LEU A 238 32.38 -39.03 -15.66
C LEU A 238 33.15 -39.19 -14.35
N GLU A 239 32.71 -38.52 -13.27
CA GLU A 239 33.31 -38.70 -11.94
C GLU A 239 33.15 -40.14 -11.42
N LEU A 240 31.97 -40.73 -11.59
CA LEU A 240 31.68 -42.11 -11.17
C LEU A 240 32.50 -43.12 -11.98
N LEU A 241 32.63 -42.93 -13.30
CA LEU A 241 33.46 -43.78 -14.15
C LEU A 241 34.94 -43.70 -13.79
N LYS A 242 35.47 -42.51 -13.51
CA LYS A 242 36.86 -42.33 -13.04
C LYS A 242 37.10 -43.04 -11.70
N LYS A 243 36.14 -42.96 -10.77
CA LYS A 243 36.21 -43.68 -9.49
C LYS A 243 36.18 -45.20 -9.65
N LYS A 244 35.50 -45.70 -10.68
CA LYS A 244 35.46 -47.12 -11.00
C LYS A 244 36.78 -47.62 -11.62
N ASN A 245 37.42 -46.81 -12.48
CA ASN A 245 38.66 -47.19 -13.15
C ASN A 245 39.93 -47.01 -12.28
N ASN A 246 39.86 -46.21 -11.21
CA ASN A 246 40.94 -46.04 -10.23
C ASN A 246 40.79 -46.96 -9.00
N ARG A 247 39.92 -47.97 -9.08
CA ARG A 247 39.80 -49.09 -8.15
C ARG A 247 40.21 -50.36 -8.88
#